data_AF-A0A542AXF9-F1
#
_entry.id   AF-A0A542AXF9-F1
#
_cell.length_a   1.000
_cell.length_b   1.000
_cell.length_c   1.000
_cell.angle_alpha   90.00
_cell.angle_beta   90.00
_cell.angle_gamma   90.00
#
_symmetry.space_group_name_H-M   'P 1'
#
loop_
_entity.id
_entity.type
_entity.pdbx_description
1 polymer ?
#
loop_
_entity_poly.entity_id
_entity_poly.type
_entity_poly.pdbx_seq_one_letter_code
_entity_poly.pdbx_strand_id
1 'polypeptide(L)'
;MKTDNFKHKNNSGFKVPETYFQDLENSLMNKISVENELPAIEGSGFTTPDNYFDELEDSILSKSVAPETKVVPLFKKEYWLYASAVAAIMVIMLGNFFPSNQTNDLGWDDIEVTALENYIYDSYEMGSIDLNSVEYSDLITQGDLEADFTEIDTEAAFEYIDENVEDPSYIMD
;
A
#
# COMPACT_ATOMS: atom_id res chain seq x y z
N MET A 1 31.40 48.24 -10.30
CA MET A 1 30.75 48.06 -8.99
C MET A 1 29.28 48.42 -9.14
N LYS A 2 28.38 47.46 -8.90
CA LYS A 2 26.92 47.67 -8.95
C LYS A 2 26.48 48.22 -7.59
N THR A 3 25.65 49.26 -7.55
CA THR A 3 25.09 49.80 -6.31
C THR A 3 23.87 48.97 -5.92
N ASP A 4 23.95 48.30 -4.78
CA ASP A 4 22.86 47.48 -4.24
C ASP A 4 21.69 48.37 -3.81
N ASN A 5 20.54 48.18 -4.47
CA ASN A 5 19.28 48.83 -4.13
C ASN A 5 18.70 48.17 -2.86
N PHE A 6 18.69 48.90 -1.73
CA PHE A 6 17.98 48.46 -0.53
C PHE A 6 16.47 48.39 -0.81
N LYS A 7 15.89 47.18 -0.77
CA LYS A 7 14.48 46.86 -1.08
C LYS A 7 13.48 47.17 0.06
N HIS A 8 13.91 47.78 1.16
CA HIS A 8 13.02 48.10 2.28
C HIS A 8 12.67 49.59 2.28
N LYS A 9 11.38 49.89 2.22
CA LYS A 9 10.85 51.24 2.37
C LYS A 9 11.06 51.64 3.83
N ASN A 10 11.85 52.67 4.10
CA ASN A 10 12.21 53.16 5.45
C ASN A 10 11.03 53.80 6.22
N ASN A 11 9.80 53.30 6.06
CA ASN A 11 8.62 53.76 6.78
C ASN A 11 8.12 52.60 7.65
N SER A 12 8.65 52.49 8.86
CA SER A 12 8.24 51.49 9.85
C SER A 12 6.80 51.68 10.36
N GLY A 13 6.10 52.75 9.95
CA GLY A 13 4.74 53.09 10.40
C GLY A 13 4.68 53.66 11.81
N PHE A 14 5.73 53.46 12.62
CA PHE A 14 5.86 54.01 13.94
C PHE A 14 6.35 55.47 13.85
N LYS A 15 5.54 56.39 14.39
CA LYS A 15 5.90 57.80 14.57
C LYS A 15 6.00 58.08 16.06
N VAL A 16 7.07 58.74 16.47
CA VAL A 16 7.18 59.30 17.82
C VAL A 16 6.61 60.72 17.85
N PRO A 17 6.13 61.21 19.01
CA PRO A 17 5.77 62.61 19.19
C PRO A 17 6.92 63.55 18.81
N GLU A 18 6.60 64.75 18.32
CA GLU A 18 7.56 65.73 17.81
C GLU A 18 8.62 66.13 18.84
N THR A 19 8.24 66.18 20.13
CA THR A 19 9.13 66.57 21.23
C THR A 19 9.71 65.39 22.01
N TYR A 20 9.45 64.14 21.60
CA TYR A 20 9.84 62.94 22.37
C TYR A 20 11.33 62.94 22.75
N PHE A 21 12.22 63.18 21.78
CA PHE A 21 13.66 63.17 22.03
C PHE A 21 14.17 64.46 22.69
N GLN A 22 13.47 65.58 22.51
CA GLN A 22 13.80 66.86 23.15
C GLN A 22 13.51 66.81 24.65
N ASP A 23 12.40 66.18 25.03
CA ASP A 23 11.95 66.08 26.42
C ASP A 23 12.53 64.87 27.15
N LEU A 24 13.13 63.91 26.42
CA LEU A 24 13.65 62.66 26.97
C LEU A 24 14.69 62.90 28.07
N GLU A 25 15.66 63.78 27.83
CA GLU A 25 16.74 64.08 28.77
C GLU A 25 16.18 64.69 30.06
N ASN A 26 15.31 65.69 29.94
CA ASN A 26 14.67 66.35 31.08
C ASN A 26 13.78 65.36 31.86
N SER A 27 13.03 64.52 31.16
CA SER A 27 12.19 63.50 31.80
C SER A 27 13.01 62.46 32.55
N LEU A 28 14.14 62.01 31.97
CA LEU A 28 15.05 61.05 32.59
C LEU A 28 15.73 61.66 33.81
N MET A 29 16.28 62.88 33.71
CA MET A 29 16.94 63.54 34.82
C MET A 29 15.98 63.90 35.95
N ASN A 30 14.74 64.28 35.64
CA ASN A 30 13.72 64.49 36.65
C ASN A 30 13.39 63.19 37.38
N LYS A 31 13.25 62.05 36.67
CA LYS A 31 13.00 60.75 37.29
C LYS A 31 14.16 60.31 38.20
N ILE A 32 15.40 60.44 37.73
CA ILE A 32 16.59 60.09 38.51
C ILE A 32 16.72 60.99 39.75
N SER A 33 16.47 62.29 39.61
CA SER A 33 16.52 63.23 40.75
C SER A 33 15.47 62.89 41.79
N VAL A 34 14.23 62.57 41.36
CA VAL A 34 13.16 62.10 42.25
C VAL A 34 13.52 60.77 42.92
N GLU A 35 14.15 59.84 42.22
CA GLU A 35 14.60 58.55 42.78
C GLU A 35 15.70 58.70 43.85
N ASN A 36 16.58 59.70 43.71
CA ASN A 36 17.59 60.05 44.73
C ASN A 36 17.01 60.79 45.95
N GLU A 37 15.81 61.38 45.82
CA GLU A 37 15.07 62.01 46.92
C GLU A 37 14.11 61.05 47.64
N LEU A 38 13.91 59.84 47.10
CA LEU A 38 13.17 58.80 47.82
C LEU A 38 13.97 58.39 49.07
N PRO A 39 13.29 58.17 50.22
CA PRO A 39 13.96 57.64 51.39
C PRO A 39 14.67 56.35 50.99
N ALA A 40 15.97 56.25 51.31
CA ALA A 40 16.74 55.04 51.09
C ALA A 40 15.94 53.88 51.69
N ILE A 41 15.37 53.04 50.83
CA ILE A 41 14.66 51.85 51.27
C ILE A 41 15.75 50.96 51.85
N GLU A 42 15.83 50.89 53.19
CA GLU A 42 16.75 49.99 53.88
C GLU A 42 16.26 48.55 53.67
N GLY A 43 16.59 47.97 52.50
CA GLY A 43 16.19 46.63 52.08
C GLY A 43 15.96 46.54 50.57
N SER A 44 15.92 45.33 50.02
CA SER A 44 15.78 45.08 48.57
C SER A 44 14.45 45.52 47.95
N GLY A 45 13.56 46.21 48.68
CA GLY A 45 12.21 46.60 48.25
C GLY A 45 11.24 45.43 48.01
N PHE A 46 11.79 44.24 47.75
CA PHE A 46 11.09 42.98 47.60
C PHE A 46 11.37 42.13 48.83
N THR A 47 10.33 41.90 49.62
CA THR A 47 10.32 40.90 50.69
C THR A 47 9.37 39.79 50.27
N THR A 48 9.75 38.54 50.57
CA THR A 48 8.83 37.42 50.43
C THR A 48 7.87 37.42 51.62
N PRO A 49 6.63 36.95 51.45
CA PRO A 49 5.75 36.67 52.58
C PRO A 49 6.42 35.73 53.59
N ASP A 50 6.03 35.86 54.86
CA ASP A 50 6.46 34.96 55.91
C ASP A 50 6.16 33.50 55.51
N ASN A 51 7.09 32.59 55.78
CA ASN A 51 7.00 31.16 55.48
C ASN A 51 6.82 30.79 54.00
N TYR A 52 7.06 31.70 53.04
CA TYR A 52 6.91 31.40 51.61
C TYR A 52 7.67 30.15 51.18
N PHE A 53 8.95 30.03 51.58
CA PHE A 53 9.79 28.89 51.22
C PHE A 53 9.47 27.63 52.04
N ASP A 54 8.92 27.78 53.24
CA ASP A 54 8.52 26.66 54.10
C ASP A 54 7.25 25.98 53.56
N GLU A 55 6.29 26.76 53.04
CA GLU A 55 5.02 26.24 52.48
C GLU A 55 5.10 25.91 50.97
N LEU A 56 6.16 26.34 50.28
CA LEU A 56 6.32 26.15 48.83
C LEU A 56 6.37 24.67 48.47
N GLU A 57 7.13 23.88 49.22
CA GLU A 57 7.29 22.44 48.98
C GLU A 57 5.95 21.71 49.08
N ASP A 58 5.21 21.95 50.17
CA ASP A 58 3.89 21.36 50.42
C ASP A 58 2.85 21.78 49.36
N SER A 59 2.90 23.04 48.91
CA SER A 59 2.04 23.56 47.84
C SER A 59 2.33 22.91 46.49
N ILE A 60 3.59 22.63 46.18
CA ILE A 60 3.99 21.93 44.95
C ILE A 60 3.59 20.45 45.03
N LEU A 61 3.84 19.77 46.16
CA LEU A 61 3.50 18.36 46.34
C LEU A 61 1.98 18.14 46.28
N SER A 62 1.20 18.98 46.95
CA SER A 62 -0.27 18.90 46.91
C SER A 62 -0.87 19.13 45.52
N LYS A 63 -0.20 19.91 44.65
CA LYS A 63 -0.63 20.16 43.26
C LYS A 63 -0.07 19.15 42.25
N SER A 64 1.05 18.49 42.57
CA SER A 64 1.73 17.54 41.67
C SER A 64 1.26 16.10 41.84
N VAL A 65 0.70 15.75 43.00
CA VAL A 65 -0.03 14.48 43.19
C VAL A 65 -1.40 14.61 42.52
N ALA A 66 -1.41 14.49 41.19
CA ALA A 66 -2.65 14.31 40.44
C ALA A 66 -3.30 12.98 40.87
N PRO A 67 -4.64 12.93 41.07
CA PRO A 67 -5.31 11.66 41.33
C PRO A 67 -5.00 10.70 40.18
N GLU A 68 -4.66 9.46 40.51
CA GLU A 68 -4.33 8.42 39.53
C GLU A 68 -5.40 8.42 38.43
N THR A 69 -5.00 8.86 37.23
CA THR A 69 -5.93 8.91 36.11
C THR A 69 -6.30 7.48 35.78
N LYS A 70 -7.61 7.21 35.68
CA LYS A 70 -8.12 5.87 35.40
C LYS A 70 -7.57 5.38 34.07
N VAL A 71 -6.51 4.57 34.12
CA VAL A 71 -5.92 3.96 32.94
C VAL A 71 -6.90 2.93 32.38
N VAL A 72 -7.36 3.16 31.15
CA VAL A 72 -8.12 2.16 30.40
C VAL A 72 -7.18 1.52 29.37
N PRO A 73 -7.11 0.18 29.30
CA PRO A 73 -6.28 -0.49 28.31
C PRO A 73 -6.79 -0.17 26.90
N LEU A 74 -5.90 0.32 26.02
CA LEU A 74 -6.25 0.64 24.63
C LEU A 74 -6.63 -0.59 23.80
N PHE A 75 -6.06 -1.76 24.10
CA PHE A 75 -6.32 -2.99 23.35
C PHE A 75 -7.06 -4.00 24.21
N LYS A 76 -8.39 -4.07 24.05
CA LYS A 76 -9.19 -5.11 24.70
C LYS A 76 -9.11 -6.41 23.89
N LYS A 77 -8.77 -7.52 24.57
CA LYS A 77 -8.66 -8.86 23.96
C LYS A 77 -9.96 -9.34 23.31
N GLU A 78 -11.10 -8.81 23.74
CA GLU A 78 -12.43 -9.06 23.18
C GLU A 78 -12.52 -8.71 21.69
N TYR A 79 -11.91 -7.59 21.27
CA TYR A 79 -11.91 -7.17 19.87
C TYR A 79 -10.93 -7.98 19.00
N TRP A 80 -9.88 -8.54 19.60
CA TRP A 80 -8.92 -9.39 18.88
C TRP A 80 -9.56 -10.71 18.44
N LEU A 81 -10.45 -11.29 19.25
CA LEU A 81 -11.22 -12.48 18.86
C LEU A 81 -12.13 -12.19 17.67
N TYR A 82 -12.83 -11.05 17.68
CA TYR A 82 -13.69 -10.65 16.56
C TYR A 82 -12.88 -10.35 15.29
N ALA A 83 -11.79 -9.59 15.41
CA ALA A 83 -10.91 -9.28 14.28
C ALA A 83 -10.28 -10.54 13.68
N SER A 84 -9.88 -11.51 14.51
CA SER A 84 -9.35 -12.81 14.05
C SER A 84 -10.39 -13.63 13.30
N ALA A 85 -11.65 -13.63 13.74
CA ALA A 85 -12.74 -14.34 13.04
C ALA A 85 -13.03 -13.72 11.67
N VAL A 86 -13.09 -12.39 11.57
CA VAL A 86 -13.28 -11.68 10.29
C VAL A 86 -12.12 -11.95 9.33
N ALA A 87 -10.88 -11.90 9.83
CA ALA A 87 -9.70 -12.20 9.03
C ALA A 87 -9.70 -13.65 8.53
N ALA A 88 -10.07 -14.63 9.37
CA ALA A 88 -10.17 -16.03 8.96
C ALA A 88 -11.21 -16.24 7.85
N ILE A 89 -12.38 -15.60 7.95
CA ILE A 89 -13.41 -15.65 6.90
C ILE A 89 -12.89 -15.03 5.60
N MET A 90 -12.23 -13.87 5.68
CA MET A 90 -11.69 -13.19 4.50
C MET A 90 -10.59 -14.01 3.83
N VAL A 91 -9.75 -14.66 4.63
CA VAL A 91 -8.73 -15.60 4.16
C VAL A 91 -9.42 -16.76 3.46
N ILE A 92 -10.36 -17.47 4.10
CA ILE A 92 -11.10 -18.59 3.49
C ILE A 92 -11.82 -18.18 2.18
N MET A 93 -12.36 -16.96 2.12
CA MET A 93 -13.09 -16.46 0.95
C MET A 93 -12.16 -16.13 -0.24
N LEU A 94 -10.94 -15.67 0.03
CA LEU A 94 -9.97 -15.27 -1.00
C LEU A 94 -8.91 -16.35 -1.30
N GLY A 95 -8.74 -17.32 -0.41
CA GLY A 95 -7.74 -18.36 -0.55
C GLY A 95 -8.30 -19.59 -1.25
N ASN A 96 -7.56 -20.07 -2.26
CA ASN A 96 -7.77 -21.39 -2.86
C ASN A 96 -7.24 -22.49 -1.93
N PHE A 97 -7.89 -22.70 -0.77
CA PHE A 97 -7.45 -23.67 0.24
C PHE A 97 -7.64 -25.13 -0.18
N PHE A 98 -8.53 -25.37 -1.12
CA PHE A 98 -8.79 -26.69 -1.68
C PHE A 98 -8.63 -26.61 -3.20
N PRO A 99 -7.39 -26.63 -3.73
CA PRO A 99 -7.20 -26.86 -5.15
C PRO A 99 -7.80 -28.24 -5.45
N SER A 100 -8.98 -28.27 -6.07
CA SER A 100 -9.52 -29.53 -6.58
C SER A 100 -8.71 -29.88 -7.80
N ASN A 101 -7.80 -30.84 -7.66
CA ASN A 101 -7.21 -31.49 -8.81
C ASN A 101 -8.28 -32.41 -9.40
N GLN A 102 -9.30 -31.83 -10.04
CA GLN A 102 -10.07 -32.55 -11.03
C GLN A 102 -9.12 -32.74 -12.21
N THR A 103 -8.41 -33.85 -12.23
CA THR A 103 -7.95 -34.42 -13.50
C THR A 103 -9.22 -34.90 -14.18
N ASN A 104 -9.93 -33.99 -14.83
CA ASN A 104 -10.86 -34.34 -15.89
C ASN A 104 -9.97 -34.86 -17.01
N ASP A 105 -9.64 -36.15 -16.93
CA ASP A 105 -8.89 -36.83 -17.97
C ASP A 105 -9.84 -36.91 -19.15
N LEU A 106 -9.74 -35.94 -20.06
CA LEU A 106 -10.60 -35.83 -21.22
C LEU A 106 -10.25 -37.00 -22.14
N GLY A 107 -11.19 -37.93 -22.27
CA GLY A 107 -11.05 -39.08 -23.16
C GLY A 107 -11.63 -38.79 -24.54
N TRP A 108 -11.29 -39.64 -25.52
CA TRP A 108 -11.91 -39.61 -26.85
C TRP A 108 -13.44 -39.77 -26.81
N ASP A 109 -13.97 -40.42 -25.77
CA ASP A 109 -15.40 -40.62 -25.54
C ASP A 109 -16.14 -39.32 -25.13
N ASP A 110 -15.41 -38.30 -24.67
CA ASP A 110 -15.99 -37.01 -24.27
C ASP A 110 -16.13 -36.05 -25.47
N ILE A 111 -15.58 -36.41 -26.64
CA ILE A 111 -15.69 -35.59 -27.85
C ILE A 111 -17.08 -35.77 -28.45
N GLU A 112 -17.87 -34.69 -28.44
CA GLU A 112 -19.16 -34.68 -29.10
C GLU A 112 -18.98 -34.87 -30.62
N VAL A 113 -19.75 -35.78 -31.21
CA VAL A 113 -19.67 -36.10 -32.64
C VAL A 113 -19.85 -34.85 -33.51
N THR A 114 -20.71 -33.92 -33.09
CA THR A 114 -20.91 -32.65 -33.80
C THR A 114 -19.67 -31.75 -33.75
N ALA A 115 -18.91 -31.76 -32.65
CA ALA A 115 -17.65 -31.01 -32.57
C ALA A 115 -16.60 -31.61 -33.51
N LEU A 116 -16.53 -32.94 -33.61
CA LEU A 116 -15.67 -33.62 -34.56
C LEU A 116 -16.08 -33.36 -36.02
N GLU A 117 -17.38 -33.41 -36.31
CA GLU A 117 -17.92 -33.16 -37.65
C GLU A 117 -17.59 -31.73 -38.11
N ASN A 118 -17.75 -30.75 -37.21
CA ASN A 118 -17.37 -29.35 -37.49
C ASN A 118 -15.86 -29.21 -37.71
N TYR A 119 -15.03 -29.86 -36.89
CA TYR A 119 -13.58 -29.82 -37.06
C TYR A 119 -13.13 -30.37 -38.42
N ILE A 120 -13.67 -31.52 -38.83
CA ILE A 120 -13.36 -32.14 -40.12
C ILE A 120 -13.84 -31.25 -41.27
N TYR A 121 -15.06 -30.70 -41.17
CA TYR A 121 -15.62 -29.82 -42.18
C TYR A 121 -14.80 -28.54 -42.35
N ASP A 122 -14.46 -27.86 -41.26
CA ASP A 122 -13.65 -26.64 -41.27
C ASP A 122 -12.23 -26.90 -41.81
N SER A 123 -11.64 -28.05 -41.46
CA SER A 123 -10.30 -28.43 -41.93
C SER A 123 -10.29 -28.75 -43.44
N TYR A 124 -11.33 -29.43 -43.93
CA TYR A 124 -11.51 -29.65 -45.37
C TYR A 124 -11.70 -28.33 -46.12
N GLU A 125 -12.53 -27.42 -45.60
CA GLU A 125 -12.78 -26.13 -46.24
C GLU A 125 -11.55 -25.20 -46.21
N MET A 126 -10.73 -25.28 -45.15
CA MET A 126 -9.43 -24.61 -45.06
C MET A 126 -8.35 -25.25 -45.96
N GLY A 127 -8.62 -26.42 -46.53
CA GLY A 127 -7.68 -27.17 -47.38
C GLY A 127 -6.54 -27.84 -46.62
N SER A 128 -6.66 -28.01 -45.29
CA SER A 128 -5.68 -28.72 -44.47
C SER A 128 -5.86 -30.24 -44.49
N ILE A 129 -7.06 -30.72 -44.83
CA ILE A 129 -7.37 -32.14 -45.02
C ILE A 129 -7.99 -32.32 -46.41
N ASP A 130 -7.38 -33.12 -47.28
CA ASP A 130 -7.94 -33.46 -48.59
C ASP A 130 -8.71 -34.78 -48.53
N LEU A 131 -10.04 -34.74 -48.43
CA LEU A 131 -10.88 -35.93 -48.27
C LEU A 131 -11.16 -36.64 -49.61
N ASN A 132 -10.14 -37.20 -50.25
CA ASN A 132 -10.30 -38.09 -51.40
C ASN A 132 -10.73 -39.51 -50.97
N SER A 133 -12.03 -39.74 -50.84
CA SER A 133 -12.63 -41.01 -50.35
C SER A 133 -12.12 -42.30 -51.01
N VAL A 134 -11.63 -42.22 -52.26
CA VAL A 134 -11.12 -43.39 -53.01
C VAL A 134 -9.72 -43.78 -52.54
N GLU A 135 -8.88 -42.80 -52.20
CA GLU A 135 -7.48 -43.00 -51.81
C GLU A 135 -7.37 -43.54 -50.37
N TYR A 136 -8.20 -43.03 -49.45
CA TYR A 136 -8.30 -43.54 -48.08
C TYR A 136 -8.95 -44.93 -48.00
N SER A 137 -9.91 -45.21 -48.88
CA SER A 137 -10.52 -46.54 -48.94
C SER A 137 -9.50 -47.59 -49.34
N ASP A 138 -8.60 -47.30 -50.29
CA ASP A 138 -7.54 -48.23 -50.66
C ASP A 138 -6.50 -48.40 -49.53
N LEU A 139 -6.17 -47.33 -48.80
CA LEU A 139 -5.22 -47.39 -47.67
C LEU A 139 -5.74 -48.26 -46.50
N ILE A 140 -7.02 -48.13 -46.13
CA ILE A 140 -7.64 -48.91 -45.03
C ILE A 140 -7.88 -50.37 -45.43
N THR A 141 -8.17 -50.62 -46.71
CA THR A 141 -8.59 -51.96 -47.16
C THR A 141 -7.41 -52.80 -47.68
N GLN A 142 -6.33 -52.16 -48.13
CA GLN A 142 -5.14 -52.82 -48.66
C GLN A 142 -3.90 -52.68 -47.77
N GLY A 143 -3.86 -51.67 -46.88
CA GLY A 143 -2.85 -51.53 -45.85
C GLY A 143 -3.06 -52.54 -44.74
N ASP A 144 -2.06 -53.39 -44.52
CA ASP A 144 -1.96 -54.22 -43.33
C ASP A 144 -1.70 -53.31 -42.12
N LEU A 145 -2.74 -52.66 -41.61
CA LEU A 145 -2.71 -51.85 -40.39
C LEU A 145 -2.64 -52.79 -39.16
N GLU A 146 -1.61 -53.64 -39.11
CA GLU A 146 -1.15 -54.34 -37.90
C GLU A 146 -0.13 -53.47 -37.14
N ALA A 147 -0.36 -52.15 -37.07
CA ALA A 147 0.36 -51.33 -36.11
C ALA A 147 -0.26 -51.56 -34.73
N ASP A 148 0.47 -52.24 -33.84
CA ASP A 148 0.09 -52.39 -32.44
C ASP A 148 0.19 -51.04 -31.73
N PHE A 149 -0.89 -50.26 -31.78
CA PHE A 149 -1.01 -48.96 -31.13
C PHE A 149 -0.96 -49.04 -29.59
N THR A 150 -0.86 -50.25 -29.01
CA THR A 150 -0.88 -50.42 -27.56
C THR A 150 0.44 -50.09 -26.87
N GLU A 151 1.54 -49.92 -27.62
CA GLU A 151 2.89 -49.70 -27.07
C GLU A 151 3.57 -48.40 -27.53
N ILE A 152 2.81 -47.44 -28.06
CA ILE A 152 3.35 -46.12 -28.41
C ILE A 152 3.46 -45.26 -27.14
N ASP A 153 4.69 -44.83 -26.84
CA ASP A 153 4.97 -43.89 -25.77
C ASP A 153 4.26 -42.55 -26.05
N THR A 154 3.41 -42.13 -25.12
CA THR A 154 2.52 -40.97 -25.30
C THR A 154 3.28 -39.66 -25.43
N GLU A 155 4.49 -39.57 -24.84
CA GLU A 155 5.32 -38.36 -24.93
C GLU A 155 5.95 -38.24 -26.32
N ALA A 156 6.50 -39.34 -26.84
CA ALA A 156 7.04 -39.38 -28.20
C ALA A 156 5.96 -39.11 -29.27
N ALA A 157 4.74 -39.62 -29.07
CA ALA A 157 3.61 -39.32 -29.94
C ALA A 157 3.24 -37.82 -29.91
N PHE A 158 3.23 -37.21 -28.72
CA PHE A 158 2.97 -35.79 -28.57
C PHE A 158 4.05 -34.93 -29.23
N GLU A 159 5.33 -35.28 -29.05
CA GLU A 159 6.46 -34.57 -29.65
C GLU A 159 6.40 -34.62 -31.19
N TYR A 160 6.08 -35.78 -31.76
CA TYR A 160 5.93 -35.94 -33.21
C TYR A 160 4.77 -35.11 -33.79
N ILE A 161 3.63 -35.05 -33.09
CA ILE A 161 2.48 -34.24 -33.50
C ILE A 161 2.80 -32.74 -33.40
N ASP A 162 3.52 -32.31 -32.36
CA ASP A 162 3.92 -30.91 -32.18
C ASP A 162 4.94 -30.48 -33.24
N GLU A 163 5.91 -31.34 -33.57
CA GLU A 163 6.93 -31.06 -34.60
C GLU A 163 6.34 -30.96 -36.01
N ASN A 164 5.28 -31.72 -36.32
CA ASN A 164 4.64 -31.76 -37.64
C ASN A 164 3.32 -30.97 -37.71
N VAL A 165 3.05 -30.11 -36.73
CA VAL A 165 1.80 -29.32 -36.67
C VAL A 165 1.64 -28.36 -37.86
N GLU A 166 2.73 -27.97 -38.50
CA GLU A 166 2.72 -27.03 -39.64
C GLU A 166 2.41 -27.70 -40.99
N ASP A 167 2.61 -29.02 -41.11
CA ASP A 167 2.30 -29.79 -42.33
C ASP A 167 1.63 -31.12 -41.97
N PRO A 168 0.28 -31.15 -41.88
CA PRO A 168 -0.48 -32.31 -41.42
C PRO A 168 -0.43 -33.50 -42.39
N SER A 169 0.15 -33.34 -43.59
CA SER A 169 0.32 -34.45 -44.54
C SER A 169 1.23 -35.56 -43.98
N TYR A 170 2.24 -35.19 -43.18
CA TYR A 170 3.17 -36.14 -42.56
C TYR A 170 2.57 -36.95 -41.42
N ILE A 171 1.43 -36.51 -40.87
CA ILE A 171 0.73 -37.22 -39.78
C ILE A 171 -0.06 -38.43 -40.32
N MET A 172 -0.32 -38.47 -41.63
CA MET A 172 -1.21 -39.43 -42.29
C MET A 172 -0.52 -40.39 -43.26
N ASP A 173 0.81 -40.34 -43.35
CA ASP A 173 1.66 -41.25 -44.17
C ASP A 173 2.16 -42.46 -43.36
#